data_AF-A0A078B714-F1
#
_entry.id   AF-A0A078B714-F1
#
_cell.length_a   1.000
_cell.length_b   1.000
_cell.length_c   1.000
_cell.angle_alpha   90.00
_cell.angle_beta   90.00
_cell.angle_gamma   90.00
#
_symmetry.space_group_name_H-M   'P 1'
#
loop_
_entity.id
_entity.type
_entity.pdbx_description
1 polymer ?
#
loop_
_entity_poly.entity_id
_entity_poly.type
_entity_poly.pdbx_seq_one_letter_code
_entity_poly.pdbx_strand_id
1 'polypeptide(L)'
;MRFINKKAQELSLYTQDELKQSKINILMPQIIAENHHKFVKHFMETGKSSIISKPKPLLMKQKDGHIVHIKAQVLLNSNNFTQLSITFFPYEDHKPFETEDDVLRKQEYGILTIDQNLKVMEISQSCYHICGLNQKTFRKIVEDSINFIYLQDLFHFEGDSFFFQNEFLNGKLFEKVTRKYDDQIQDDNDEEDFKILKKHQSSNLKLQIQVQLLQSANLSTYNDMDSSELNFSLICEVESLLDGEVKFPIVYIKRNQNNEMRSRQIEREKLL
;
A
#
# COMPACT_ATOMS: atom_id res chain seq x y z
N MET A 1 -4.96 -23.86 3.15
CA MET A 1 -6.29 -23.29 3.41
C MET A 1 -7.36 -24.22 2.82
N ARG A 2 -8.57 -24.31 3.39
CA ARG A 2 -9.63 -25.24 2.91
C ARG A 2 -10.73 -24.57 2.08
N PHE A 3 -11.11 -23.34 2.42
CA PHE A 3 -12.13 -22.57 1.72
C PHE A 3 -11.76 -21.08 1.75
N ILE A 4 -12.10 -20.35 0.69
CA ILE A 4 -11.97 -18.90 0.59
C ILE A 4 -13.20 -18.36 -0.12
N ASN A 5 -13.78 -17.27 0.39
CA ASN A 5 -14.96 -16.66 -0.24
C ASN A 5 -14.56 -15.90 -1.54
N LYS A 6 -15.56 -15.57 -2.38
CA LYS A 6 -15.30 -14.87 -3.65
C LYS A 6 -14.59 -13.53 -3.46
N LYS A 7 -14.97 -12.76 -2.43
CA LYS A 7 -14.37 -11.45 -2.16
C LYS A 7 -12.89 -11.56 -1.80
N ALA A 8 -12.53 -12.61 -1.06
CA ALA A 8 -11.17 -12.89 -0.67
C ALA A 8 -10.32 -13.37 -1.86
N GLN A 9 -10.90 -14.09 -2.82
CA GLN A 9 -10.24 -14.38 -4.11
C GLN A 9 -10.00 -13.09 -4.91
N GLU A 10 -11.00 -12.21 -5.01
CA GLU A 10 -10.86 -10.91 -5.66
C GLU A 10 -9.74 -10.09 -5.00
N LEU A 11 -9.78 -9.91 -3.68
CA LEU A 11 -8.78 -9.09 -2.99
C LEU A 11 -7.37 -9.72 -3.05
N SER A 12 -7.24 -11.04 -2.96
CA SER A 12 -5.93 -11.71 -2.91
C SER A 12 -5.33 -11.98 -4.30
N LEU A 13 -6.14 -11.91 -5.36
CA LEU A 13 -5.80 -12.30 -6.73
C LEU A 13 -5.46 -13.78 -6.90
N TYR A 14 -5.72 -14.61 -5.88
CA TYR A 14 -5.63 -16.05 -5.99
C TYR A 14 -6.99 -16.69 -6.23
N THR A 15 -7.00 -17.74 -7.02
CA THR A 15 -8.15 -18.63 -7.16
C THR A 15 -8.27 -19.58 -5.97
N GLN A 16 -9.47 -20.14 -5.78
CA GLN A 16 -9.70 -21.17 -4.76
C GLN A 16 -8.75 -22.37 -4.90
N ASP A 17 -8.46 -22.81 -6.12
CA ASP A 17 -7.61 -23.98 -6.36
C ASP A 17 -6.14 -23.70 -6.02
N GLU A 18 -5.63 -22.49 -6.32
CA GLU A 18 -4.26 -22.09 -5.96
C GLU A 18 -4.04 -21.96 -4.46
N LEU A 19 -5.10 -21.64 -3.72
CA LEU A 19 -5.04 -21.48 -2.27
C LEU A 19 -5.32 -22.78 -1.52
N LYS A 20 -5.88 -23.77 -2.20
CA LYS A 20 -6.11 -25.10 -1.65
C LYS A 20 -4.74 -25.66 -1.25
N GLN A 21 -4.60 -26.08 0.01
CA GLN A 21 -3.36 -26.58 0.61
C GLN A 21 -2.22 -25.55 0.82
N SER A 22 -2.32 -24.32 0.32
CA SER A 22 -1.34 -23.26 0.62
C SER A 22 -1.41 -22.76 2.07
N LYS A 23 -0.27 -22.31 2.61
CA LYS A 23 -0.19 -21.66 3.94
C LYS A 23 -0.79 -20.26 3.88
N ILE A 24 -1.41 -19.81 4.98
CA ILE A 24 -1.99 -18.46 5.06
C ILE A 24 -0.94 -17.35 4.91
N ASN A 25 0.32 -17.65 5.24
CA ASN A 25 1.47 -16.75 5.15
C ASN A 25 1.64 -16.11 3.76
N ILE A 26 1.17 -16.73 2.68
CA ILE A 26 1.30 -16.16 1.34
C ILE A 26 0.48 -14.87 1.17
N LEU A 27 -0.57 -14.70 1.98
CA LEU A 27 -1.42 -13.51 1.99
C LEU A 27 -0.92 -12.44 2.97
N MET A 28 0.17 -12.69 3.69
CA MET A 28 0.70 -11.79 4.70
C MET A 28 1.87 -10.99 4.13
N PRO A 29 1.99 -9.70 4.49
CA PRO A 29 3.23 -8.94 4.30
C PRO A 29 4.42 -9.71 4.88
N GLN A 30 5.59 -9.58 4.27
CA GLN A 30 6.75 -10.41 4.60
C GLN A 30 7.10 -10.42 6.09
N ILE A 31 7.13 -9.24 6.73
CA ILE A 31 7.43 -9.09 8.17
C ILE A 31 6.46 -9.91 9.05
N ILE A 32 5.18 -9.93 8.68
CA ILE A 32 4.14 -10.68 9.39
C ILE A 32 4.24 -12.18 9.08
N ALA A 33 4.49 -12.53 7.82
CA ALA A 33 4.62 -13.91 7.36
C ALA A 33 5.77 -14.65 8.07
N GLU A 34 6.93 -13.99 8.23
CA GLU A 34 8.12 -14.52 8.92
C GLU A 34 7.86 -14.74 10.41
N ASN A 35 7.14 -13.81 11.06
CA ASN A 35 6.81 -13.88 12.48
C ASN A 35 5.52 -14.66 12.79
N HIS A 36 4.84 -15.24 11.78
CA HIS A 36 3.52 -15.84 11.95
C HIS A 36 3.43 -16.89 13.07
N HIS A 37 4.45 -17.74 13.15
CA HIS A 37 4.56 -18.78 14.17
C HIS A 37 4.55 -18.22 15.61
N LYS A 38 5.10 -17.01 15.82
CA LYS A 38 5.08 -16.33 17.12
C LYS A 38 3.69 -15.87 17.50
N PHE A 39 2.89 -15.35 16.56
CA PHE A 39 1.48 -14.98 16.83
C PHE A 39 0.65 -16.19 17.25
N VAL A 40 0.83 -17.32 16.58
CA VAL A 40 0.14 -18.57 16.95
C VAL A 40 0.59 -19.03 18.33
N LYS A 41 1.90 -19.07 18.59
CA LYS A 41 2.45 -19.47 19.90
C LYS A 41 1.93 -18.57 21.04
N HIS A 42 2.01 -17.25 20.87
CA HIS A 42 1.52 -16.29 21.85
C HIS A 42 0.03 -16.47 22.15
N PHE A 43 -0.79 -16.70 21.12
CA PHE A 43 -2.21 -16.99 21.32
C PHE A 43 -2.44 -18.31 22.07
N MET A 44 -1.70 -19.37 21.74
CA MET A 44 -1.80 -20.66 22.42
C MET A 44 -1.38 -20.57 23.91
N GLU A 45 -0.42 -19.71 24.24
CA GLU A 45 0.08 -19.52 25.60
C GLU A 45 -0.79 -18.58 26.44
N THR A 46 -1.30 -17.51 25.85
CA THR A 46 -1.97 -16.42 26.60
C THR A 46 -3.47 -16.35 26.39
N GLY A 47 -4.01 -17.01 25.35
CA GLY A 47 -5.38 -16.84 24.87
C GLY A 47 -5.67 -15.47 24.24
N LYS A 48 -4.67 -14.58 24.14
CA LYS A 48 -4.83 -13.22 23.61
C LYS A 48 -4.51 -13.17 22.12
N SER A 49 -5.37 -12.52 21.36
CA SER A 49 -5.15 -12.26 19.93
C SER A 49 -5.75 -10.92 19.55
N SER A 50 -5.04 -10.19 18.69
CA SER A 50 -5.45 -8.89 18.19
C SER A 50 -6.45 -8.96 17.03
N ILE A 51 -6.61 -10.13 16.39
CA ILE A 51 -7.44 -10.32 15.19
C ILE A 51 -8.60 -11.32 15.40
N ILE A 52 -8.52 -12.17 16.42
CA ILE A 52 -9.59 -13.13 16.71
C ILE A 52 -10.78 -12.37 17.32
N SER A 53 -11.97 -12.66 16.82
CA SER A 53 -13.28 -12.13 17.26
C SER A 53 -13.61 -10.69 16.86
N LYS A 54 -12.66 -9.83 16.50
CA LYS A 54 -12.95 -8.45 16.04
C LYS A 54 -12.33 -8.18 14.66
N PRO A 55 -13.07 -7.59 13.70
CA PRO A 55 -12.49 -7.18 12.42
C PRO A 55 -11.42 -6.11 12.64
N LYS A 56 -10.21 -6.33 12.11
CA LYS A 56 -9.05 -5.43 12.23
C LYS A 56 -8.59 -4.98 10.83
N PRO A 57 -8.28 -3.68 10.62
CA PRO A 57 -7.57 -3.24 9.42
C PRO A 57 -6.14 -3.80 9.39
N LEU A 58 -5.71 -4.30 8.24
CA LEU A 58 -4.43 -4.97 8.03
C LEU A 58 -3.97 -4.76 6.59
N LEU A 59 -2.67 -4.94 6.36
CA LEU A 59 -2.14 -5.14 5.02
C LEU A 59 -2.18 -6.62 4.63
N MET A 60 -2.58 -6.87 3.39
CA MET A 60 -2.56 -8.19 2.76
C MET A 60 -1.66 -8.16 1.53
N LYS A 61 -0.88 -9.22 1.34
CA LYS A 61 -0.12 -9.43 0.12
C LYS A 61 -0.97 -10.13 -0.94
N GLN A 62 -0.98 -9.59 -2.13
CA GLN A 62 -1.67 -10.13 -3.30
C GLN A 62 -0.74 -11.07 -4.09
N LYS A 63 -1.31 -11.87 -4.99
CA LYS A 63 -0.56 -12.85 -5.81
C LYS A 63 0.55 -12.24 -6.65
N ASP A 64 0.35 -11.03 -7.17
CA ASP A 64 1.30 -10.30 -8.00
C ASP A 64 2.49 -9.72 -7.22
N GLY A 65 2.40 -9.69 -5.88
CA GLY A 65 3.41 -9.18 -4.97
C GLY A 65 3.06 -7.83 -4.34
N HIS A 66 2.00 -7.17 -4.81
CA HIS A 66 1.57 -5.90 -4.22
C HIS A 66 0.92 -6.11 -2.85
N ILE A 67 0.93 -5.04 -2.05
CA ILE A 67 0.20 -4.98 -0.78
C ILE A 67 -1.02 -4.07 -0.89
N VAL A 68 -2.08 -4.45 -0.17
CA VAL A 68 -3.34 -3.70 -0.13
C VAL A 68 -3.93 -3.68 1.28
N HIS A 69 -4.57 -2.57 1.62
CA HIS A 69 -5.36 -2.43 2.84
C HIS A 69 -6.63 -3.28 2.76
N ILE A 70 -6.84 -4.10 3.79
CA ILE A 70 -8.07 -4.89 3.98
C ILE A 70 -8.53 -4.77 5.42
N LYS A 71 -9.78 -5.13 5.66
CA LYS A 71 -10.25 -5.48 7.00
C LYS A 71 -10.41 -6.99 7.06
N ALA A 72 -9.84 -7.63 8.06
CA ALA A 72 -9.95 -9.07 8.24
C ALA A 72 -10.50 -9.42 9.62
N GLN A 73 -11.27 -10.50 9.70
CA GLN A 73 -11.73 -11.09 10.95
C GLN A 73 -11.43 -12.57 10.96
N VAL A 74 -10.88 -13.06 12.07
CA VAL A 74 -10.67 -14.49 12.31
C VAL A 74 -11.69 -14.98 13.33
N LEU A 75 -12.41 -16.04 12.98
CA LEU A 75 -13.36 -16.73 13.84
C LEU A 75 -12.85 -18.15 14.08
N LEU A 76 -12.80 -18.54 15.36
CA LEU A 76 -12.44 -19.89 15.77
C LEU A 76 -13.69 -20.72 16.01
N ASN A 77 -13.67 -21.98 15.59
CA ASN A 77 -14.69 -22.92 15.99
C ASN A 77 -14.38 -23.43 17.41
N SER A 78 -15.25 -23.09 18.37
CA SER A 78 -15.11 -23.49 19.78
C SER A 78 -15.13 -25.01 19.99
N ASN A 79 -15.73 -25.76 19.07
CA ASN A 79 -15.85 -27.22 19.16
C ASN A 79 -14.70 -27.94 18.42
N ASN A 80 -13.94 -27.22 17.59
CA ASN A 80 -12.81 -27.77 16.86
C ASN A 80 -11.80 -26.66 16.48
N PHE A 81 -10.79 -26.44 17.32
CA PHE A 81 -9.75 -25.44 17.10
C PHE A 81 -8.85 -25.68 15.88
N THR A 82 -8.98 -26.83 15.20
CA THR A 82 -8.30 -27.08 13.91
C THR A 82 -9.00 -26.40 12.74
N GLN A 83 -10.21 -25.88 12.96
CA GLN A 83 -10.99 -25.15 11.97
C GLN A 83 -11.12 -23.69 12.39
N LEU A 84 -10.61 -22.82 11.52
CA LEU A 84 -10.78 -21.38 11.61
C LEU A 84 -11.37 -20.86 10.31
N SER A 85 -12.16 -19.79 10.43
CA SER A 85 -12.73 -19.05 9.30
C SER A 85 -12.14 -17.66 9.28
N ILE A 86 -11.67 -17.21 8.11
CA ILE A 86 -11.18 -15.85 7.91
C ILE A 86 -12.07 -15.17 6.88
N THR A 87 -12.55 -13.98 7.22
CA THR A 87 -13.34 -13.15 6.32
C THR A 87 -12.58 -11.86 6.01
N PHE A 88 -12.47 -11.53 4.72
CA PHE A 88 -11.88 -10.27 4.25
C PHE A 88 -12.96 -9.32 3.75
N PHE A 89 -12.75 -8.04 4.03
CA PHE A 89 -13.56 -6.92 3.58
C PHE A 89 -12.64 -5.85 2.97
N PRO A 90 -13.12 -5.07 1.98
CA PRO A 90 -12.44 -3.85 1.56
C PRO A 90 -12.23 -2.90 2.74
N TYR A 91 -11.15 -2.12 2.70
CA TYR A 91 -10.85 -1.10 3.70
C TYR A 91 -10.40 0.18 3.01
N GLU A 92 -11.22 1.22 3.07
CA GLU A 92 -10.99 2.51 2.40
C GLU A 92 -10.95 3.70 3.38
N ASP A 93 -11.13 3.44 4.68
CA ASP A 93 -11.26 4.50 5.69
C ASP A 93 -9.91 5.00 6.22
N HIS A 94 -8.79 4.38 5.83
CA HIS A 94 -7.47 4.77 6.33
C HIS A 94 -6.99 6.05 5.64
N LYS A 95 -6.64 7.05 6.45
CA LYS A 95 -6.24 8.37 5.97
C LYS A 95 -4.99 8.85 6.73
N PRO A 96 -3.79 8.50 6.24
CA PRO A 96 -2.54 8.73 6.94
C PRO A 96 -2.08 10.20 6.95
N PHE A 97 -2.76 11.07 6.19
CA PHE A 97 -2.40 12.49 6.06
C PHE A 97 -3.55 13.44 6.45
N GLU A 98 -4.51 13.00 7.28
CA GLU A 98 -5.62 13.87 7.69
C GLU A 98 -5.13 15.12 8.44
N THR A 99 -5.47 16.29 7.89
CA THR A 99 -5.55 17.56 8.60
C THR A 99 -7.03 17.94 8.78
N GLU A 100 -7.35 18.86 9.70
CA GLU A 100 -8.75 19.24 10.02
C GLU A 100 -9.58 19.68 8.79
N ASP A 101 -8.93 20.08 7.69
CA ASP A 101 -9.55 20.59 6.45
C ASP A 101 -9.89 19.51 5.41
N ASP A 102 -9.43 18.25 5.56
CA ASP A 102 -9.42 17.24 4.49
C ASP A 102 -10.61 16.27 4.49
N VAL A 103 -11.65 16.54 5.29
CA VAL A 103 -12.75 15.60 5.60
C VAL A 103 -13.55 15.13 4.39
N LEU A 104 -13.58 15.91 3.30
CA LEU A 104 -14.50 15.69 2.16
C LEU A 104 -13.84 15.05 0.92
N ARG A 105 -12.53 14.79 0.91
CA ARG A 105 -11.82 14.30 -0.28
C ARG A 105 -11.25 12.90 -0.06
N LYS A 106 -11.40 12.02 -1.06
CA LYS A 106 -10.68 10.75 -1.11
C LYS A 106 -9.19 11.05 -1.33
N GLN A 107 -8.37 10.82 -0.30
CA GLN A 107 -6.92 10.95 -0.41
C GLN A 107 -6.36 9.75 -1.20
N GLU A 108 -5.57 10.01 -2.22
CA GLU A 108 -4.82 8.97 -2.92
C GLU A 108 -3.39 8.90 -2.36
N TYR A 109 -2.96 7.70 -1.97
CA TYR A 109 -1.63 7.45 -1.44
C TYR A 109 -1.09 6.08 -1.85
N GLY A 110 0.23 5.98 -1.94
CA GLY A 110 1.00 4.75 -2.07
C GLY A 110 1.31 4.17 -0.69
N ILE A 111 1.57 2.87 -0.63
CA ILE A 111 1.94 2.14 0.59
C ILE A 111 3.23 1.41 0.31
N LEU A 112 4.19 1.49 1.24
CA LEU A 112 5.37 0.65 1.26
C LEU A 112 5.48 -0.01 2.63
N THR A 113 5.90 -1.27 2.69
CA THR A 113 6.34 -1.87 3.95
C THR A 113 7.87 -1.80 4.03
N ILE A 114 8.38 -1.46 5.20
CA ILE A 114 9.82 -1.40 5.44
C ILE A 114 10.19 -2.16 6.71
N ASP A 115 11.43 -2.62 6.83
CA ASP A 115 11.95 -3.12 8.10
C ASP A 115 12.46 -1.98 9.01
N GLN A 116 12.96 -2.35 10.19
CA GLN A 116 13.50 -1.36 11.15
C GLN A 116 14.75 -0.63 10.64
N ASN A 117 15.44 -1.16 9.62
CA ASN A 117 16.60 -0.56 8.98
C ASN A 117 16.22 0.22 7.71
N LEU A 118 14.92 0.48 7.50
CA LEU A 118 14.37 1.19 6.35
C LEU A 118 14.55 0.45 5.01
N LYS A 119 14.83 -0.86 5.06
CA LYS A 119 14.82 -1.69 3.85
C LYS A 119 13.38 -1.81 3.36
N VAL A 120 13.14 -1.49 2.09
CA VAL A 120 11.82 -1.63 1.48
C VAL A 120 11.58 -3.08 1.11
N MET A 121 10.42 -3.59 1.53
CA MET A 121 10.05 -4.99 1.38
C MET A 121 9.00 -5.17 0.28
N GLU A 122 7.90 -4.41 0.37
CA GLU A 122 6.75 -4.54 -0.53
C GLU A 122 6.13 -3.17 -0.80
N ILE A 123 5.41 -3.04 -1.92
CA ILE A 123 4.77 -1.80 -2.36
C ILE A 123 3.32 -2.05 -2.78
N SER A 124 2.44 -1.05 -2.67
CA SER A 124 1.09 -1.12 -3.24
C SER A 124 1.09 -0.73 -4.71
N GLN A 125 0.07 -1.20 -5.44
CA GLN A 125 -0.17 -0.80 -6.84
C GLN A 125 -0.31 0.73 -6.98
N SER A 126 -0.88 1.41 -5.98
CA SER A 126 -1.08 2.86 -6.01
C SER A 126 0.22 3.65 -6.06
N CYS A 127 1.37 3.07 -5.69
CA CYS A 127 2.68 3.71 -5.85
C CYS A 127 2.96 4.09 -7.31
N TYR A 128 2.46 3.34 -8.29
CA TYR A 128 2.64 3.67 -9.70
C TYR A 128 2.04 5.04 -10.04
N HIS A 129 0.79 5.28 -9.64
CA HIS A 129 0.11 6.56 -9.93
C HIS A 129 0.60 7.71 -9.06
N ILE A 130 1.16 7.41 -7.87
CA ILE A 130 1.65 8.43 -6.95
C ILE A 130 3.06 8.87 -7.31
N CYS A 131 4.02 7.94 -7.47
CA CYS A 131 5.43 8.25 -7.66
C CYS A 131 6.10 7.53 -8.85
N GLY A 132 5.35 6.77 -9.65
CA GLY A 132 5.88 6.02 -10.80
C GLY A 132 6.44 4.64 -10.44
N LEU A 133 6.43 4.25 -9.16
CA LEU A 133 7.00 2.97 -8.73
C LEU A 133 5.99 1.82 -8.90
N ASN A 134 6.25 0.93 -9.87
CA ASN A 134 5.53 -0.33 -10.05
C ASN A 134 6.41 -1.54 -9.66
N GLN A 135 5.81 -2.74 -9.60
CA GLN A 135 6.49 -3.96 -9.18
C GLN A 135 7.69 -4.34 -10.08
N LYS A 136 7.63 -4.06 -11.38
CA LYS A 136 8.73 -4.37 -12.33
C LYS A 136 9.91 -3.44 -12.08
N THR A 137 9.66 -2.13 -12.00
CA THR A 137 10.67 -1.13 -11.64
C THR A 137 11.31 -1.46 -10.30
N PHE A 138 10.48 -1.77 -9.29
CA PHE A 138 10.95 -2.15 -7.97
C PHE A 138 11.87 -3.38 -8.01
N ARG A 139 11.47 -4.45 -8.70
CA ARG A 139 12.30 -5.65 -8.84
C ARG A 139 13.61 -5.37 -9.57
N LYS A 140 13.57 -4.59 -10.65
CA LYS A 140 14.77 -4.20 -11.39
C LYS A 140 15.76 -3.44 -10.49
N ILE A 141 15.29 -2.47 -9.72
CA ILE A 141 16.17 -1.72 -8.80
C ILE A 141 16.76 -2.67 -7.73
N VAL A 142 15.98 -3.63 -7.24
CA VAL A 142 16.45 -4.64 -6.28
C VAL A 142 17.48 -5.60 -6.89
N GLU A 143 17.36 -5.95 -8.16
CA GLU A 143 18.33 -6.79 -8.89
C GLU A 143 19.63 -6.03 -9.18
N ASP A 144 19.54 -4.75 -9.48
CA ASP A 144 20.69 -3.87 -9.71
C ASP A 144 21.41 -3.50 -8.40
N SER A 145 20.70 -3.50 -7.27
CA SER A 145 21.30 -3.29 -5.95
C SER A 145 21.92 -4.59 -5.41
N ILE A 146 22.93 -4.47 -4.54
CA ILE A 146 23.62 -5.63 -3.93
C ILE A 146 22.69 -6.26 -2.86
N ASN A 147 21.61 -6.90 -3.32
CA ASN A 147 20.56 -7.65 -2.62
C ASN A 147 19.40 -6.87 -1.99
N PHE A 148 19.57 -5.61 -1.59
CA PHE A 148 18.53 -4.87 -0.85
C PHE A 148 18.36 -3.44 -1.34
N ILE A 149 17.16 -2.91 -1.21
CA ILE A 149 16.83 -1.52 -1.50
C ILE A 149 16.33 -0.86 -0.22
N TYR A 150 16.91 0.28 0.12
CA TYR A 150 16.53 1.09 1.26
C TYR A 150 15.65 2.24 0.80
N LEU A 151 14.88 2.80 1.74
CA LEU A 151 13.98 3.91 1.44
C LEU A 151 14.73 5.10 0.84
N GLN A 152 15.95 5.35 1.31
CA GLN A 152 16.83 6.42 0.80
C GLN A 152 17.40 6.13 -0.59
N ASP A 153 17.34 4.89 -1.09
CA ASP A 153 17.71 4.59 -2.47
C ASP A 153 16.60 4.99 -3.44
N LEU A 154 15.35 4.96 -2.98
CA LEU A 154 14.17 5.36 -3.76
C LEU A 154 13.89 6.86 -3.69
N PHE A 155 14.19 7.48 -2.55
CA PHE A 155 13.78 8.84 -2.25
C PHE A 155 14.91 9.70 -1.67
N HIS A 156 14.91 10.97 -2.03
CA HIS A 156 15.70 12.01 -1.40
C HIS A 156 14.79 12.86 -0.52
N PHE A 157 15.17 13.06 0.73
CA PHE A 157 14.41 13.82 1.71
C PHE A 157 15.15 15.14 1.97
N GLU A 158 14.46 16.26 1.75
CA GLU A 158 15.05 17.59 2.01
C GLU A 158 15.21 17.81 3.51
N GLY A 159 16.41 18.18 3.95
CA GLY A 159 16.70 18.47 5.35
C GLY A 159 16.92 17.23 6.22
N ASP A 160 17.35 16.10 5.64
CA ASP A 160 17.70 14.90 6.38
C ASP A 160 18.69 15.18 7.52
N SER A 161 18.31 14.71 8.71
CA SER A 161 19.07 14.85 9.94
C SER A 161 19.83 13.56 10.27
N PHE A 162 20.84 13.65 11.13
CA PHE A 162 21.50 12.46 11.71
C PHE A 162 20.49 11.52 12.42
N PHE A 163 19.33 12.05 12.82
CA PHE A 163 18.27 11.32 13.50
C PHE A 163 17.15 10.87 12.56
N PHE A 164 17.32 10.98 11.23
CA PHE A 164 16.28 10.71 10.22
C PHE A 164 15.53 9.41 10.50
N GLN A 165 16.23 8.28 10.66
CA GLN A 165 15.59 6.98 10.87
C GLN A 165 14.69 6.96 12.11
N ASN A 166 15.14 7.55 13.21
CA ASN A 166 14.35 7.62 14.44
C ASN A 166 13.16 8.57 14.28
N GLU A 167 13.37 9.75 13.68
CA GLU A 167 12.29 10.70 13.43
C GLU A 167 11.21 10.09 12.51
N PHE A 168 11.64 9.43 11.44
CA PHE A 168 10.77 8.78 10.47
C PHE A 168 9.98 7.64 11.09
N LEU A 169 10.64 6.69 11.77
CA LEU A 169 9.96 5.57 12.46
C LEU A 169 9.06 6.02 13.63
N ASN A 170 9.26 7.23 14.16
CA ASN A 170 8.35 7.83 15.15
C ASN A 170 7.18 8.60 14.51
N GLY A 171 7.02 8.54 13.20
CA GLY A 171 5.88 9.12 12.48
C GLY A 171 6.03 10.60 12.15
N LYS A 172 7.24 11.15 12.13
CA LYS A 172 7.46 12.50 11.60
C LYS A 172 7.05 12.55 10.12
N LEU A 173 6.24 13.54 9.77
CA LEU A 173 5.87 13.84 8.38
C LEU A 173 7.04 14.54 7.68
N PHE A 174 7.43 14.04 6.51
CA PHE A 174 8.41 14.67 5.62
C PHE A 174 7.68 15.18 4.39
N GLU A 175 7.53 16.49 4.26
CA GLU A 175 6.70 17.11 3.21
C GLU A 175 7.43 17.42 1.90
N LYS A 176 8.76 17.30 1.90
CA LYS A 176 9.60 17.63 0.75
C LYS A 176 10.50 16.46 0.43
N VAL A 177 9.93 15.51 -0.29
CA VAL A 177 10.61 14.29 -0.72
C VAL A 177 10.57 14.24 -2.24
N THR A 178 11.71 13.93 -2.87
CA THR A 178 11.82 13.73 -4.31
C THR A 178 12.23 12.30 -4.61
N ARG A 179 11.81 11.75 -5.75
CA ARG A 179 12.20 10.38 -6.15
C ARG A 179 13.60 10.38 -6.78
N LYS A 180 14.32 9.26 -6.68
CA LYS A 180 15.71 9.10 -7.18
C LYS A 180 15.85 8.20 -8.42
N TYR A 181 14.78 7.55 -8.86
CA TYR A 181 14.77 6.64 -10.00
C TYR A 181 14.04 7.29 -11.19
N ASP A 182 14.49 6.97 -12.40
CA ASP A 182 13.90 7.47 -13.63
C ASP A 182 12.67 6.67 -14.06
N ASP A 183 11.70 7.35 -14.67
CA ASP A 183 10.47 6.77 -15.25
C ASP A 183 10.73 5.93 -16.53
N GLN A 184 11.97 5.84 -17.01
CA GLN A 184 12.29 5.30 -18.34
C GLN A 184 12.15 3.77 -18.51
N ILE A 185 11.25 3.12 -17.75
CA ILE A 185 10.76 1.79 -18.11
C ILE A 185 9.46 1.98 -18.92
N GLN A 186 9.60 2.54 -20.12
CA GLN A 186 8.58 2.40 -21.17
C GLN A 186 8.62 0.96 -21.66
N ASP A 187 7.49 0.24 -21.57
CA ASP A 187 7.29 -0.94 -22.41
C ASP A 187 5.80 -1.23 -22.62
N ASP A 188 5.45 -1.63 -23.85
CA ASP A 188 4.13 -1.67 -24.51
C ASP A 188 3.02 -2.55 -23.86
N ASN A 189 3.22 -3.03 -22.62
CA ASN A 189 2.36 -4.02 -21.95
C ASN A 189 1.51 -3.47 -20.79
N ASP A 190 1.38 -2.15 -20.66
CA ASP A 190 0.51 -1.50 -19.66
C ASP A 190 -0.94 -2.01 -19.69
N GLU A 191 -1.41 -2.61 -20.79
CA GLU A 191 -2.74 -3.18 -20.87
C GLU A 191 -3.08 -4.24 -19.81
N GLU A 192 -2.13 -5.05 -19.31
CA GLU A 192 -2.44 -6.08 -18.32
C GLU A 192 -2.69 -5.50 -16.92
N ASP A 193 -1.86 -4.55 -16.48
CA ASP A 193 -2.04 -3.87 -15.18
C ASP A 193 -3.31 -3.00 -15.20
N PHE A 194 -3.63 -2.36 -16.34
CA PHE A 194 -4.89 -1.65 -16.55
C PHE A 194 -6.12 -2.57 -16.64
N LYS A 195 -5.98 -3.80 -17.17
CA LYS A 195 -7.08 -4.81 -17.19
C LYS A 195 -7.43 -5.31 -15.79
N ILE A 196 -6.43 -5.43 -14.90
CA ILE A 196 -6.64 -5.82 -13.49
C ILE A 196 -7.40 -4.70 -12.75
N LEU A 197 -7.04 -3.43 -12.96
CA LEU A 197 -7.76 -2.25 -12.44
C LEU A 197 -9.23 -2.19 -12.88
N LYS A 198 -9.53 -2.47 -14.16
CA LYS A 198 -10.93 -2.48 -14.67
C LYS A 198 -11.81 -3.54 -13.99
N LYS A 199 -11.23 -4.67 -13.57
CA LYS A 199 -11.96 -5.74 -12.90
C LYS A 199 -12.37 -5.38 -11.47
N HIS A 200 -11.59 -4.51 -10.80
CA HIS A 200 -11.85 -4.05 -9.43
C HIS A 200 -12.83 -2.88 -9.33
N GLN A 201 -13.08 -2.17 -10.43
CA GLN A 201 -13.98 -1.01 -10.44
C GLN A 201 -15.39 -1.35 -10.92
N SER A 202 -15.74 -2.58 -11.25
CA SER A 202 -17.08 -2.92 -11.79
C SER A 202 -18.20 -2.98 -10.73
N SER A 203 -18.31 -1.98 -9.87
CA SER A 203 -19.45 -1.76 -8.96
C SER A 203 -19.67 -0.29 -8.62
N ASN A 204 -19.83 0.59 -9.64
CA ASN A 204 -20.72 1.77 -9.62
C ASN A 204 -20.63 2.56 -10.95
N LEU A 205 -21.51 2.23 -11.90
CA LEU A 205 -21.37 2.56 -13.33
C LEU A 205 -21.78 3.98 -13.78
N LYS A 206 -21.77 5.00 -12.92
CA LYS A 206 -22.09 6.39 -13.35
C LYS A 206 -21.09 7.47 -12.94
N LEU A 207 -20.28 7.24 -11.91
CA LEU A 207 -19.16 8.13 -11.54
C LEU A 207 -17.85 7.79 -12.28
N GLN A 208 -17.80 6.64 -12.95
CA GLN A 208 -16.57 6.08 -13.53
C GLN A 208 -16.15 6.72 -14.85
N ILE A 209 -17.10 7.17 -15.67
CA ILE A 209 -16.80 7.77 -16.98
C ILE A 209 -16.14 9.15 -16.80
N GLN A 210 -16.48 9.88 -15.73
CA GLN A 210 -15.94 11.21 -15.46
C GLN A 210 -14.51 11.14 -14.88
N VAL A 211 -14.21 10.12 -14.06
CA VAL A 211 -12.86 9.83 -13.56
C VAL A 211 -11.94 9.34 -14.69
N GLN A 212 -12.46 8.55 -15.64
CA GLN A 212 -11.69 8.05 -16.79
C GLN A 212 -11.23 9.16 -17.75
N LEU A 213 -12.05 10.19 -17.97
CA LEU A 213 -11.70 11.34 -18.81
C LEU A 213 -10.67 12.26 -18.12
N LEU A 214 -10.69 12.36 -16.79
CA LEU A 214 -9.69 13.11 -16.02
C LEU A 214 -8.35 12.36 -15.92
N GLN A 215 -8.36 11.04 -15.82
CA GLN A 215 -7.15 10.20 -15.73
C GLN A 215 -6.40 10.10 -17.06
N SER A 216 -7.11 10.00 -18.18
CA SER A 216 -6.49 10.01 -19.52
C SER A 216 -5.91 11.37 -19.90
N ALA A 217 -6.52 12.47 -19.45
CA ALA A 217 -5.94 13.80 -19.57
C ALA A 217 -4.66 13.95 -18.73
N ASN A 218 -4.61 13.37 -17.53
CA ASN A 218 -3.44 13.42 -16.65
C ASN A 218 -2.28 12.52 -17.09
N LEU A 219 -2.51 11.41 -17.81
CA LEU A 219 -1.43 10.60 -18.39
C LEU A 219 -0.72 11.32 -19.54
N SER A 220 -1.40 12.20 -20.28
CA SER A 220 -0.75 12.99 -21.34
C SER A 220 0.17 14.10 -20.80
N THR A 221 -0.02 14.53 -19.56
CA THR A 221 0.86 15.47 -18.83
C THR A 221 2.03 14.80 -18.11
N TYR A 222 2.08 13.46 -18.06
CA TYR A 222 3.23 12.71 -17.50
C TYR A 222 4.49 12.82 -18.38
N ASN A 223 4.34 13.09 -19.68
CA ASN A 223 5.46 13.10 -20.63
C ASN A 223 6.19 14.46 -20.73
N ASP A 224 5.65 15.54 -20.14
CA ASP A 224 6.17 16.90 -20.32
C ASP A 224 6.64 17.58 -19.01
N MET A 225 6.64 16.89 -17.86
CA MET A 225 7.12 17.48 -16.60
C MET A 225 8.55 17.05 -16.25
N ASP A 226 9.41 18.05 -16.09
CA ASP A 226 10.81 17.91 -15.67
C ASP A 226 10.88 17.16 -14.33
N SER A 227 11.71 16.13 -14.25
CA SER A 227 11.78 15.19 -13.12
C SER A 227 12.20 15.87 -11.79
N SER A 228 12.69 17.10 -11.85
CA SER A 228 13.08 17.95 -10.73
C SER A 228 11.94 18.65 -9.98
N GLU A 229 10.68 18.60 -10.45
CA GLU A 229 9.56 19.35 -9.82
C GLU A 229 8.59 18.50 -8.98
N LEU A 230 8.75 17.18 -8.94
CA LEU A 230 7.81 16.31 -8.23
C LEU A 230 8.17 16.17 -6.74
N ASN A 231 7.39 16.85 -5.90
CA ASN A 231 7.46 16.76 -4.45
C ASN A 231 6.40 15.80 -3.88
N PHE A 232 6.82 14.99 -2.91
CA PHE A 232 6.00 14.02 -2.19
C PHE A 232 6.03 14.32 -0.69
N SER A 233 4.96 13.91 -0.02
CA SER A 233 4.92 13.81 1.43
C SER A 233 4.91 12.36 1.87
N LEU A 234 5.80 12.00 2.79
CA LEU A 234 5.92 10.66 3.37
C LEU A 234 5.71 10.70 4.88
N ILE A 235 4.98 9.73 5.39
CA ILE A 235 4.82 9.47 6.82
C ILE A 235 4.93 7.96 7.07
N CYS A 236 5.47 7.58 8.23
CA CYS A 236 5.56 6.18 8.63
C CYS A 236 4.71 5.93 9.87
N GLU A 237 3.82 4.94 9.80
CA GLU A 237 3.10 4.42 10.95
C GLU A 237 3.73 3.09 11.36
N VAL A 238 4.10 2.95 12.63
CA VAL A 238 4.69 1.70 13.13
C VAL A 238 3.69 0.94 14.00
N GLU A 239 3.13 -0.14 13.45
CA GLU A 239 2.33 -1.05 14.26
C GLU A 239 3.22 -1.84 15.22
N SER A 240 2.85 -1.86 16.50
CA SER A 240 3.49 -2.70 17.52
C SER A 240 2.67 -3.97 17.73
N LEU A 241 3.27 -5.13 17.48
CA LEU A 241 2.64 -6.44 17.58
C LEU A 241 3.40 -7.30 18.60
N LEU A 242 2.74 -8.34 19.14
CA LEU A 242 3.31 -9.23 20.17
C LEU A 242 3.87 -8.44 21.36
N ASP A 243 3.03 -7.60 21.98
CA ASP A 243 3.43 -6.73 23.10
C ASP A 243 4.67 -5.86 22.82
N GLY A 244 4.92 -5.54 21.54
CA GLY A 244 6.01 -4.68 21.09
C GLY A 244 7.24 -5.41 20.56
N GLU A 245 7.29 -6.75 20.63
CA GLU A 245 8.41 -7.55 20.12
C GLU A 245 8.58 -7.44 18.61
N VAL A 246 7.48 -7.26 17.87
CA VAL A 246 7.50 -7.10 16.42
C VAL A 246 7.00 -5.70 16.08
N LYS A 247 7.88 -4.91 15.46
CA LYS A 247 7.51 -3.62 14.85
C LYS A 247 7.23 -3.85 13.38
N PHE A 248 6.12 -3.29 12.91
CA PHE A 248 5.71 -3.35 11.51
C PHE A 248 5.53 -1.92 10.98
N PRO A 249 6.63 -1.32 10.47
CA PRO A 249 6.59 -0.01 9.84
C PRO A 249 5.87 -0.04 8.48
N ILE A 250 4.92 0.87 8.31
CA ILE A 250 4.15 1.08 7.10
C ILE A 250 4.35 2.53 6.66
N VAL A 251 4.90 2.72 5.47
CA VAL A 251 5.12 4.04 4.88
C VAL A 251 3.97 4.37 3.97
N TYR A 252 3.42 5.56 4.14
CA TYR A 252 2.47 6.16 3.23
C TYR A 252 3.13 7.29 2.47
N ILE A 253 2.86 7.34 1.16
CA ILE A 253 3.36 8.39 0.28
C ILE A 253 2.18 9.05 -0.44
N LYS A 254 2.15 10.39 -0.45
CA LYS A 254 1.24 11.15 -1.30
C LYS A 254 2.02 12.13 -2.17
N ARG A 255 1.49 12.43 -3.35
CA ARG A 255 2.01 13.49 -4.20
C ARG A 255 1.49 14.83 -3.70
N ASN A 256 2.38 15.81 -3.57
CA ASN A 256 1.97 17.17 -3.24
C ASN A 256 1.40 17.83 -4.50
N GLN A 257 0.23 18.45 -4.36
CA GLN A 257 -0.34 19.22 -5.46
C GLN A 257 0.48 20.51 -5.61
N ASN A 258 1.08 20.73 -6.79
CA ASN A 258 1.69 22.03 -7.10
C ASN A 258 0.62 23.12 -6.97
N ASN A 259 0.88 24.12 -6.11
CA ASN A 259 -0.02 25.24 -5.86
C ASN A 259 -0.37 26.04 -7.14
N GLU A 260 0.36 25.88 -8.24
CA GLU A 260 0.08 26.55 -9.51
C GLU A 260 -1.14 25.98 -10.27
N MET A 261 -1.44 24.69 -10.13
CA MET A 261 -2.68 24.13 -10.72
C MET A 261 -3.93 24.56 -9.95
N ARG A 262 -3.81 24.86 -8.64
CA ARG A 262 -4.90 25.43 -7.83
C ARG A 262 -5.38 26.78 -8.37
N SER A 263 -4.48 27.64 -8.84
CA SER A 263 -4.85 28.97 -9.37
C SER A 263 -5.63 28.87 -10.69
N ARG A 264 -5.19 27.99 -11.60
CA ARG A 264 -5.83 27.81 -12.92
C ARG A 264 -7.19 27.09 -12.86
N GLN A 265 -7.36 26.19 -11.90
CA GLN A 265 -8.61 25.44 -11.74
C GLN A 265 -9.70 26.28 -11.06
N ILE A 266 -9.32 27.12 -10.09
CA ILE A 266 -10.23 28.09 -9.45
C ILE A 266 -10.64 29.21 -10.42
N GLU A 267 -9.76 29.64 -11.33
CA GLU A 267 -10.15 30.62 -12.38
C GLU A 267 -11.11 30.03 -13.42
N ARG A 268 -10.96 28.75 -13.78
CA ARG A 268 -11.89 28.07 -14.71
C ARG A 268 -13.27 27.83 -14.10
N GLU A 269 -13.35 27.53 -12.80
CA GLU A 269 -14.64 27.36 -12.09
C GLU A 269 -15.35 28.69 -11.81
N LYS A 270 -14.64 29.84 -11.87
CA LYS A 270 -15.25 31.18 -11.81
C LYS A 270 -15.78 31.70 -13.15
N LEU A 271 -15.50 30.99 -14.25
CA LEU A 271 -15.87 31.36 -15.62
C LEU A 271 -17.00 30.47 -16.21
N LEU A 272 -17.55 29.55 -15.41
CA LEU A 272 -18.75 28.74 -15.70
C LEU A 272 -19.87 29.11 -14.72
#